data_AF-A0A1Y3T4N7-F1
#
_entry.id   AF-A0A1Y3T4N7-F1
#
_cell.length_a   1.000
_cell.length_b   1.000
_cell.length_c   1.000
_cell.angle_alpha   90.00
_cell.angle_beta   90.00
_cell.angle_gamma   90.00
#
_symmetry.space_group_name_H-M   'P 1'
#
loop_
_entity.id
_entity.type
_entity.pdbx_description
1 polymer ?
#
loop_
_entity_poly.entity_id
_entity_poly.type
_entity_poly.pdbx_seq_one_letter_code
_entity_poly.pdbx_strand_id
1 'polypeptide(L)'
;MSGHYGKRSPGIYGNHYSKADSGEEVYVSHGAFRPFAFSKSITETTTYEYDPNLKSRVVFEDGKFIQVPPFARPREIDLPQPYGKTTQYIIPHSETVTLAQALKDKGVRLIEVRGTWPKQNMTLVRGLYDYGILKNPVVKVGDTEKGLMSIIGNYLVDSEEGKTTELYGYALHVEVVGYKDGGKKQGIIYHTHPASDGSVEGWEGLRAYTRNVGIPLAIAAEQLAKGNVKGTGILIPEDAFEPELIFKELERRGIYMHESWNNL
;
A
#
# COMPACT_ATOMS: atom_id res chain seq x y z
N MET A 1 40.15 -38.35 3.75
CA MET A 1 40.60 -36.97 3.46
C MET A 1 39.63 -36.43 2.41
N SER A 2 38.57 -35.73 2.83
CA SER A 2 38.44 -34.25 2.84
C SER A 2 38.30 -33.67 1.43
N GLY A 3 37.31 -32.85 1.05
CA GLY A 3 36.18 -32.19 1.70
C GLY A 3 35.25 -31.66 0.57
N HIS A 4 33.92 -31.63 0.73
CA HIS A 4 33.14 -30.50 1.26
C HIS A 4 33.40 -29.15 0.58
N TYR A 5 32.47 -28.71 -0.28
CA TYR A 5 31.81 -27.38 -0.40
C TYR A 5 30.80 -27.50 -1.57
N GLY A 6 29.53 -27.14 -1.49
CA GLY A 6 28.69 -26.60 -0.42
C GLY A 6 27.22 -26.81 -0.84
N LYS A 7 26.38 -27.11 0.15
CA LYS A 7 24.96 -27.44 0.02
C LYS A 7 24.17 -26.28 -0.60
N ARG A 8 23.26 -26.60 -1.53
CA ARG A 8 22.16 -25.70 -1.92
C ARG A 8 21.33 -25.42 -0.67
N SER A 9 21.19 -24.16 -0.28
CA SER A 9 20.30 -23.75 0.82
C SER A 9 18.87 -24.20 0.51
N PRO A 10 18.19 -24.91 1.43
CA PRO A 10 16.77 -25.20 1.31
C PRO A 10 15.93 -23.94 1.54
N GLY A 11 14.93 -23.73 0.67
CA GLY A 11 13.80 -22.80 0.72
C GLY A 11 13.73 -21.75 1.83
N ILE A 12 13.95 -20.49 1.45
CA ILE A 12 13.84 -19.30 2.33
C ILE A 12 12.40 -18.74 2.39
N TYR A 13 11.50 -19.20 1.54
CA TYR A 13 10.16 -18.62 1.44
C TYR A 13 9.18 -19.54 2.15
N GLY A 14 8.88 -19.16 3.39
CA GLY A 14 7.86 -19.74 4.23
C GLY A 14 6.93 -18.62 4.65
N ASN A 15 5.66 -18.84 4.42
CA ASN A 15 4.45 -18.09 4.65
C ASN A 15 4.62 -16.94 5.67
N HIS A 16 4.93 -15.74 5.17
CA HIS A 16 5.71 -14.71 5.89
C HIS A 16 4.95 -13.98 7.02
N TYR A 17 3.61 -13.96 6.99
CA TYR A 17 2.77 -13.50 8.13
C TYR A 17 2.34 -14.66 9.05
N SER A 18 2.41 -15.90 8.56
CA SER A 18 1.98 -17.08 9.31
C SER A 18 2.95 -17.45 10.44
N LYS A 19 4.21 -16.98 10.37
CA LYS A 19 5.32 -17.34 11.28
C LYS A 19 5.22 -16.73 12.69
N ALA A 20 4.36 -15.75 12.93
CA ALA A 20 4.08 -15.29 14.28
C ALA A 20 3.07 -16.24 14.94
N ASP A 21 3.39 -16.69 16.15
CA ASP A 21 2.53 -17.53 16.99
C ASP A 21 1.26 -16.76 17.40
N SER A 22 1.39 -15.45 17.58
CA SER A 22 0.29 -14.48 17.69
C SER A 22 0.72 -13.13 17.11
N GLY A 23 -0.21 -12.40 16.51
CA GLY A 23 0.02 -11.04 16.02
C GLY A 23 -0.86 -10.10 16.81
N GLU A 24 -0.28 -9.22 17.63
CA GLU A 24 -1.05 -8.25 18.43
C GLU A 24 -1.40 -7.02 17.58
N GLU A 25 -0.45 -6.54 16.78
CA GLU A 25 -0.59 -5.29 16.02
C GLU A 25 -0.06 -5.46 14.60
N VAL A 26 -0.80 -4.90 13.64
CA VAL A 26 -0.49 -4.93 12.22
C VAL A 26 -0.57 -3.53 11.65
N TYR A 27 0.51 -3.10 11.00
CA TYR A 27 0.57 -1.80 10.34
C TYR A 27 0.92 -1.99 8.88
N VAL A 28 0.01 -1.59 7.99
CA VAL A 28 0.24 -1.60 6.54
C VAL A 28 0.46 -0.17 6.08
N SER A 29 1.57 0.10 5.40
CA SER A 29 1.97 1.46 5.01
C SER A 29 2.22 1.52 3.50
N HIS A 30 1.39 2.29 2.79
CA HIS A 30 1.43 2.48 1.35
C HIS A 30 2.14 3.79 1.01
N GLY A 31 3.24 3.72 0.26
CA GLY A 31 3.91 4.87 -0.36
C GLY A 31 3.64 4.88 -1.86
N ALA A 32 2.65 5.65 -2.29
CA ALA A 32 2.30 5.77 -3.71
C ALA A 32 3.01 6.99 -4.33
N PHE A 33 4.26 6.81 -4.78
CA PHE A 33 5.05 7.88 -5.38
C PHE A 33 4.64 8.04 -6.84
N ARG A 34 3.70 8.96 -7.06
CA ARG A 34 3.10 9.24 -8.37
C ARG A 34 2.58 10.68 -8.42
N PRO A 35 2.34 11.24 -9.62
CA PRO A 35 1.68 12.52 -9.77
C PRO A 35 0.28 12.54 -9.17
N PHE A 36 -0.21 13.72 -8.81
CA PHE A 36 -1.55 13.88 -8.23
C PHE A 36 -2.66 13.44 -9.20
N ALA A 37 -2.50 13.74 -10.49
CA ALA A 37 -3.54 13.71 -11.50
C ALA A 37 -3.04 13.23 -12.88
N PHE A 38 -2.25 12.15 -12.95
CA PHE A 38 -1.90 11.56 -14.26
C PHE A 38 -3.10 10.96 -15.01
N SER A 39 -4.25 10.80 -14.33
CA SER A 39 -5.55 10.48 -14.92
C SER A 39 -6.69 11.03 -14.06
N LYS A 40 -7.91 11.10 -14.62
CA LYS A 40 -9.12 11.53 -13.89
C LYS A 40 -9.42 10.61 -12.72
N SER A 41 -9.40 9.30 -12.93
CA SER A 41 -9.65 8.30 -11.88
C SER A 41 -8.66 8.43 -10.72
N ILE A 42 -7.38 8.72 -10.99
CA ILE A 42 -6.37 8.89 -9.92
C ILE A 42 -6.57 10.19 -9.14
N THR A 43 -7.04 11.24 -9.81
CA THR A 43 -7.46 12.49 -9.16
C THR A 43 -8.62 12.23 -8.20
N GLU A 44 -9.61 11.46 -8.63
CA GLU A 44 -10.74 11.05 -7.82
C GLU A 44 -10.30 10.19 -6.63
N THR A 45 -9.45 9.18 -6.82
CA THR A 45 -8.91 8.35 -5.73
C THR A 45 -8.21 9.19 -4.66
N THR A 46 -7.32 10.11 -5.07
CA THR A 46 -6.58 10.99 -4.14
C THR A 46 -7.53 11.86 -3.30
N THR A 47 -8.62 12.31 -3.93
CA THR A 47 -9.66 13.13 -3.28
C THR A 47 -10.52 12.29 -2.33
N TYR A 48 -10.99 11.14 -2.80
CA TYR A 48 -11.85 10.20 -2.08
C TYR A 48 -11.19 9.69 -0.80
N GLU A 49 -9.91 9.35 -0.85
CA GLU A 49 -9.17 8.83 0.31
C GLU A 49 -9.13 9.82 1.49
N TYR A 50 -9.34 11.10 1.25
CA TYR A 50 -9.37 12.18 2.25
C TYR A 50 -10.74 12.85 2.38
N ASP A 51 -11.80 12.27 1.82
CA ASP A 51 -13.17 12.77 2.02
C ASP A 51 -13.52 12.75 3.53
N PRO A 52 -13.89 13.91 4.12
CA PRO A 52 -14.23 14.03 5.54
C PRO A 52 -15.36 13.12 6.00
N ASN A 53 -16.28 12.75 5.10
CA ASN A 53 -17.50 12.00 5.43
C ASN A 53 -17.36 10.51 5.14
N LEU A 54 -16.19 10.05 4.72
CA LEU A 54 -16.00 8.67 4.30
C LEU A 54 -16.05 7.70 5.49
N LYS A 55 -17.10 6.87 5.52
CA LYS A 55 -17.37 5.91 6.59
C LYS A 55 -16.40 4.73 6.62
N SER A 56 -15.80 4.39 5.49
CA SER A 56 -14.86 3.27 5.36
C SER A 56 -13.44 3.59 5.81
N ARG A 57 -13.14 4.84 6.20
CA ARG A 57 -11.86 5.18 6.83
C ARG A 57 -11.88 4.73 8.29
N VAL A 58 -11.56 3.46 8.49
CA VAL A 58 -11.58 2.81 9.79
C VAL A 58 -10.21 2.26 10.16
N VAL A 59 -10.01 2.07 11.46
CA VAL A 59 -8.99 1.18 12.02
C VAL A 59 -9.70 0.00 12.67
N PHE A 60 -9.05 -1.16 12.77
CA PHE A 60 -9.53 -2.25 13.61
C PHE A 60 -8.82 -2.16 14.96
N GLU A 61 -9.58 -2.06 16.05
CA GLU A 61 -9.04 -1.93 17.40
C GLU A 61 -9.92 -2.71 18.38
N ASP A 62 -9.32 -3.68 19.07
CA ASP A 62 -9.94 -4.53 20.10
C ASP A 62 -11.31 -5.11 19.67
N GLY A 63 -11.34 -5.71 18.48
CA GLY A 63 -12.53 -6.37 17.95
C GLY A 63 -13.55 -5.43 17.27
N LYS A 64 -13.25 -4.14 17.13
CA LYS A 64 -14.17 -3.14 16.57
C LYS A 64 -13.53 -2.35 15.44
N PHE A 65 -14.34 -1.98 14.46
CA PHE A 65 -13.96 -0.99 13.46
C PHE A 65 -14.29 0.41 13.95
N ILE A 66 -13.28 1.26 14.10
CA ILE A 66 -13.40 2.63 14.59
C ILE A 66 -13.15 3.57 13.41
N GLN A 67 -14.16 4.38 13.06
CA GLN A 67 -14.01 5.41 12.04
C GLN A 67 -13.13 6.54 12.56
N VAL A 68 -12.22 7.02 11.71
CA VAL A 68 -11.30 8.13 12.04
C VAL A 68 -11.39 9.25 10.98
N PRO A 69 -11.16 10.51 11.36
CA PRO A 69 -11.16 11.61 10.40
C PRO A 69 -9.95 11.52 9.43
N PRO A 70 -9.98 12.25 8.30
CA PRO A 70 -8.80 12.42 7.47
C PRO A 70 -7.61 12.90 8.30
N PHE A 71 -6.42 12.40 7.96
CA PHE A 71 -5.17 12.71 8.65
C PHE A 71 -5.08 12.31 10.13
N ALA A 72 -5.91 11.37 10.58
CA ALA A 72 -5.79 10.80 11.92
C ALA A 72 -4.53 9.91 12.05
N ARG A 73 -4.08 9.76 13.31
CA ARG A 73 -3.02 8.84 13.75
C ARG A 73 -1.72 8.93 12.90
N PRO A 74 -1.11 10.13 12.77
CA PRO A 74 0.12 10.30 12.00
C PRO A 74 1.20 9.38 12.53
N ARG A 75 1.93 8.74 11.62
CA ARG A 75 3.09 7.90 11.97
C ARG A 75 4.21 8.13 10.97
N GLU A 76 5.43 8.28 11.47
CA GLU A 76 6.62 8.26 10.61
C GLU A 76 6.99 6.81 10.29
N ILE A 77 7.18 6.52 9.00
CA ILE A 77 7.55 5.21 8.49
C ILE A 77 8.81 5.39 7.64
N ASP A 78 9.81 4.53 7.87
CA ASP A 78 11.01 4.47 7.03
C ASP A 78 10.75 3.54 5.85
N LEU A 79 10.41 4.13 4.69
CA LEU A 79 10.21 3.37 3.47
C LEU A 79 11.56 3.04 2.83
N PRO A 80 11.67 1.94 2.07
CA PRO A 80 12.90 1.61 1.36
C PRO A 80 13.38 2.78 0.49
N GLN A 81 14.70 2.93 0.37
CA GLN A 81 15.27 3.92 -0.55
C GLN A 81 14.77 3.68 -1.98
N PRO A 82 14.51 4.74 -2.77
CA PRO A 82 14.84 6.15 -2.52
C PRO A 82 13.74 6.95 -1.77
N TYR A 83 12.69 6.30 -1.28
CA TYR A 83 11.52 6.99 -0.71
C TYR A 83 11.79 7.59 0.67
N GLY A 84 12.55 6.85 1.49
CA GLY A 84 12.97 7.28 2.82
C GLY A 84 11.82 7.52 3.80
N LYS A 85 12.11 8.31 4.84
CA LYS A 85 11.17 8.56 5.93
C LYS A 85 10.00 9.45 5.49
N THR A 86 8.78 8.98 5.73
CA THR A 86 7.53 9.70 5.40
C THR A 86 6.55 9.69 6.56
N THR A 87 5.82 10.79 6.74
CA THR A 87 4.65 10.83 7.63
C THR A 87 3.43 10.32 6.87
N GLN A 88 2.78 9.29 7.41
CA GLN A 88 1.60 8.67 6.81
C GLN A 88 0.39 8.76 7.74
N TYR A 89 -0.81 8.69 7.16
CA TYR A 89 -2.07 8.81 7.86
C TYR A 89 -3.01 7.67 7.49
N ILE A 90 -4.05 7.43 8.30
CA ILE A 90 -5.04 6.38 8.03
C ILE A 90 -5.78 6.65 6.72
N ILE A 91 -5.82 5.66 5.83
CA ILE A 91 -6.54 5.70 4.55
C ILE A 91 -7.64 4.62 4.49
N PRO A 92 -8.70 4.83 3.70
CA PRO A 92 -9.77 3.86 3.53
C PRO A 92 -9.34 2.71 2.59
N HIS A 93 -8.77 1.64 3.14
CA HIS A 93 -8.34 0.49 2.36
C HIS A 93 -8.86 -0.84 2.92
N SER A 94 -9.11 -1.79 2.03
CA SER A 94 -9.80 -3.06 2.34
C SER A 94 -9.02 -3.96 3.31
N GLU A 95 -7.69 -3.88 3.35
CA GLU A 95 -6.83 -4.71 4.20
C GLU A 95 -7.17 -4.54 5.67
N THR A 96 -7.66 -3.36 6.10
CA THR A 96 -8.11 -3.17 7.49
C THR A 96 -9.19 -4.20 7.86
N VAL A 97 -10.09 -4.50 6.92
CA VAL A 97 -11.19 -5.45 7.10
C VAL A 97 -10.75 -6.88 6.81
N THR A 98 -10.04 -7.10 5.70
CA THR A 98 -9.67 -8.46 5.28
C THR A 98 -8.63 -9.08 6.20
N LEU A 99 -7.67 -8.29 6.72
CA LEU A 99 -6.70 -8.78 7.70
C LEU A 99 -7.35 -9.07 9.06
N ALA A 100 -8.37 -8.30 9.46
CA ALA A 100 -9.11 -8.59 10.70
C ALA A 100 -9.78 -9.96 10.62
N GLN A 101 -10.31 -10.32 9.45
CA GLN A 101 -10.86 -11.65 9.19
C GLN A 101 -9.77 -12.73 9.12
N ALA A 102 -8.70 -12.49 8.34
CA ALA A 102 -7.63 -13.46 8.12
C ALA A 102 -6.82 -13.78 9.39
N LEU A 103 -6.72 -12.82 10.32
CA LEU A 103 -5.93 -12.92 11.54
C LEU A 103 -6.78 -13.08 12.81
N LYS A 104 -8.09 -13.33 12.68
CA LYS A 104 -9.01 -13.46 13.82
C LYS A 104 -8.55 -14.49 14.86
N ASP A 105 -7.97 -15.59 14.41
CA ASP A 105 -7.53 -16.71 15.27
C ASP A 105 -6.12 -16.48 15.85
N LYS A 106 -5.47 -15.36 15.49
CA LYS A 106 -4.13 -14.98 15.97
C LYS A 106 -4.14 -13.91 17.06
N GLY A 107 -5.31 -13.53 17.56
CA GLY A 107 -5.46 -12.56 18.64
C GLY A 107 -5.10 -11.13 18.24
N VAL A 108 -5.28 -10.75 16.97
CA VAL A 108 -5.02 -9.38 16.51
C VAL A 108 -5.88 -8.38 17.24
N ARG A 109 -5.21 -7.35 17.80
CA ARG A 109 -5.83 -6.27 18.56
C ARG A 109 -5.91 -4.99 17.76
N LEU A 110 -4.88 -4.69 16.95
CA LEU A 110 -4.81 -3.46 16.19
C LEU A 110 -4.44 -3.73 14.73
N ILE A 111 -5.22 -3.18 13.79
CA ILE A 111 -4.85 -3.10 12.38
C ILE A 111 -5.04 -1.68 11.90
N GLU A 112 -3.98 -1.11 11.35
CA GLU A 112 -4.00 0.23 10.78
C GLU A 112 -3.38 0.23 9.39
N VAL A 113 -4.16 0.68 8.41
CA VAL A 113 -3.68 0.88 7.04
C VAL A 113 -3.47 2.37 6.80
N ARG A 114 -2.27 2.70 6.33
CA ARG A 114 -1.81 4.06 6.10
C ARG A 114 -1.37 4.27 4.67
N GLY A 115 -1.42 5.52 4.24
CA GLY A 115 -0.97 5.95 2.92
C GLY A 115 -0.24 7.28 2.94
N THR A 116 0.64 7.45 1.96
CA THR A 116 1.24 8.73 1.59
C THR A 116 1.47 8.81 0.08
N TRP A 117 1.57 10.05 -0.40
CA TRP A 117 1.99 10.42 -1.74
C TRP A 117 3.25 11.30 -1.67
N PRO A 118 3.83 11.75 -2.80
CA PRO A 118 4.88 12.76 -2.78
C PRO A 118 4.49 13.98 -1.94
N LYS A 119 5.47 14.59 -1.28
CA LYS A 119 5.27 15.67 -0.30
C LYS A 119 4.41 16.83 -0.86
N GLN A 120 4.61 17.19 -2.12
CA GLN A 120 3.81 18.20 -2.81
C GLN A 120 2.32 17.84 -2.84
N ASN A 121 1.99 16.58 -3.18
CA ASN A 121 0.61 16.08 -3.18
C ASN A 121 0.03 16.13 -1.77
N MET A 122 0.76 15.64 -0.76
CA MET A 122 0.29 15.65 0.63
C MET A 122 0.02 17.08 1.14
N THR A 123 0.86 18.04 0.73
CA THR A 123 0.71 19.46 1.07
C THR A 123 -0.54 20.05 0.40
N LEU A 124 -0.78 19.72 -0.87
CA LEU A 124 -1.98 20.14 -1.58
C LEU A 124 -3.25 19.55 -0.95
N VAL A 125 -3.30 18.23 -0.71
CA VAL A 125 -4.48 17.57 -0.10
C VAL A 125 -4.79 18.16 1.27
N ARG A 126 -3.76 18.44 2.08
CA ARG A 126 -3.91 19.13 3.37
C ARG A 126 -4.58 20.48 3.21
N GLY A 127 -4.07 21.33 2.32
CA GLY A 127 -4.67 22.64 2.06
C GLY A 127 -6.11 22.53 1.56
N LEU A 128 -6.38 21.63 0.61
CA LEU A 128 -7.73 21.40 0.11
C LEU A 128 -8.68 20.93 1.23
N TYR A 129 -8.21 20.14 2.18
CA TYR A 129 -8.99 19.71 3.34
C TYR A 129 -9.25 20.84 4.33
N ASP A 130 -8.19 21.56 4.75
CA ASP A 130 -8.26 22.58 5.80
C ASP A 130 -9.19 23.73 5.41
N TYR A 131 -9.23 24.08 4.12
CA TYR A 131 -10.12 25.11 3.57
C TYR A 131 -11.50 24.58 3.15
N GLY A 132 -11.80 23.31 3.43
CA GLY A 132 -13.11 22.70 3.15
C GLY A 132 -13.38 22.42 1.67
N ILE A 133 -12.37 22.53 0.80
CA ILE A 133 -12.50 22.34 -0.65
C ILE A 133 -12.77 20.87 -0.99
N LEU A 134 -12.20 19.91 -0.23
CA LEU A 134 -12.48 18.48 -0.43
C LEU A 134 -13.95 18.09 -0.23
N LYS A 135 -14.75 18.93 0.47
CA LYS A 135 -16.23 18.76 0.53
C LYS A 135 -16.91 19.04 -0.82
N ASN A 136 -16.15 19.49 -1.81
CA ASN A 136 -16.56 19.86 -3.14
C ASN A 136 -17.76 20.84 -3.16
N PRO A 137 -17.69 21.97 -2.43
CA PRO A 137 -18.79 22.93 -2.40
C PRO A 137 -19.10 23.45 -3.80
N VAL A 138 -20.37 23.69 -4.08
CA VAL A 138 -20.80 24.30 -5.34
C VAL A 138 -20.44 25.79 -5.31
N VAL A 139 -19.75 26.24 -6.35
CA VAL A 139 -19.38 27.64 -6.56
C VAL A 139 -19.89 28.11 -7.93
N LYS A 140 -20.13 29.42 -8.05
CA LYS A 140 -20.52 30.05 -9.31
C LYS A 140 -19.29 30.63 -10.01
N VAL A 141 -19.06 30.22 -11.26
CA VAL A 141 -17.99 30.72 -12.14
C VAL A 141 -18.64 31.23 -13.42
N GLY A 142 -18.69 32.56 -13.59
CA GLY A 142 -19.54 33.17 -14.60
C GLY A 142 -21.01 32.80 -14.38
N ASP A 143 -21.64 32.23 -15.42
CA ASP A 143 -23.03 31.75 -15.35
C ASP A 143 -23.18 30.26 -15.02
N THR A 144 -22.07 29.56 -14.73
CA THR A 144 -22.09 28.12 -14.43
C THR A 144 -21.92 27.85 -12.94
N GLU A 145 -22.67 26.90 -12.41
CA GLU A 145 -22.47 26.32 -11.08
C GLU A 145 -21.72 24.99 -11.18
N LYS A 146 -20.63 24.85 -10.43
CA LYS A 146 -19.80 23.64 -10.43
C LYS A 146 -19.20 23.38 -9.05
N GLY A 147 -18.95 22.11 -8.75
CA GLY A 147 -18.18 21.73 -7.56
C GLY A 147 -16.74 22.21 -7.67
N LEU A 148 -16.24 22.89 -6.63
CA LEU A 148 -14.91 23.50 -6.61
C LEU A 148 -13.79 22.47 -6.80
N MET A 149 -13.88 21.31 -6.15
CA MET A 149 -12.89 20.24 -6.32
C MET A 149 -12.95 19.63 -7.72
N SER A 150 -14.13 19.60 -8.35
CA SER A 150 -14.25 19.17 -9.75
C SER A 150 -13.55 20.13 -10.72
N ILE A 151 -13.60 21.45 -10.45
CA ILE A 151 -12.87 22.44 -11.24
C ILE A 151 -11.36 22.24 -11.08
N ILE A 152 -10.89 22.11 -9.83
CA ILE A 152 -9.48 21.89 -9.51
C ILE A 152 -8.96 20.59 -10.12
N GLY A 153 -9.71 19.50 -10.00
CA GLY A 153 -9.34 18.21 -10.58
C GLY A 153 -9.22 18.27 -12.11
N ASN A 154 -10.14 18.95 -12.79
CA ASN A 154 -10.06 19.14 -14.25
C ASN A 154 -8.80 19.94 -14.64
N TYR A 155 -8.46 21.00 -13.90
CA TYR A 155 -7.22 21.73 -14.14
C TYR A 155 -5.99 20.83 -13.95
N LEU A 156 -5.93 20.08 -12.84
CA LEU A 156 -4.76 19.29 -12.48
C LEU A 156 -4.47 18.18 -13.50
N VAL A 157 -5.50 17.52 -14.02
CA VAL A 157 -5.36 16.49 -15.07
C VAL A 157 -4.75 17.04 -16.36
N ASP A 158 -4.92 18.34 -16.63
CA ASP A 158 -4.39 18.98 -17.82
C ASP A 158 -3.07 19.73 -17.59
N SER A 159 -2.74 20.07 -16.34
CA SER A 159 -1.51 20.76 -15.93
C SER A 159 -0.25 19.87 -15.91
N GLU A 160 0.93 20.48 -16.05
CA GLU A 160 2.21 19.80 -15.87
C GLU A 160 2.41 19.38 -14.40
N GLU A 161 2.06 20.24 -13.46
CA GLU A 161 2.22 20.03 -12.01
C GLU A 161 1.34 18.90 -11.49
N GLY A 162 0.15 18.70 -12.07
CA GLY A 162 -0.71 17.57 -11.74
C GLY A 162 -0.26 16.25 -12.36
N LYS A 163 0.46 16.30 -13.50
CA LYS A 163 0.87 15.12 -14.27
C LYS A 163 2.31 14.67 -14.03
N THR A 164 3.09 15.42 -13.27
CA THR A 164 4.49 15.11 -12.98
C THR A 164 4.76 15.01 -11.48
N THR A 165 5.87 14.37 -11.13
CA THR A 165 6.45 14.31 -9.79
C THR A 165 7.93 14.03 -9.94
N GLU A 166 8.74 14.39 -8.95
CA GLU A 166 10.18 14.14 -8.96
C GLU A 166 10.53 12.66 -8.79
N LEU A 167 9.72 11.94 -8.01
CA LEU A 167 9.95 10.53 -7.69
C LEU A 167 8.74 9.69 -8.04
N TYR A 168 8.98 8.58 -8.74
CA TYR A 168 7.97 7.60 -9.12
C TYR A 168 8.26 6.22 -8.54
N GLY A 169 7.18 5.51 -8.19
CA GLY A 169 7.22 4.13 -7.79
C GLY A 169 6.24 3.83 -6.66
N TYR A 170 6.40 2.67 -6.05
CA TYR A 170 5.51 2.20 -5.01
C TYR A 170 6.31 1.54 -3.90
N ALA A 171 5.94 1.83 -2.66
CA ALA A 171 6.48 1.17 -1.48
C ALA A 171 5.31 0.59 -0.69
N LEU A 172 5.41 -0.69 -0.36
CA LEU A 172 4.54 -1.31 0.62
C LEU A 172 5.44 -1.77 1.76
N HIS A 173 5.15 -1.27 2.96
CA HIS A 173 5.85 -1.62 4.19
C HIS A 173 4.82 -2.15 5.18
N VAL A 174 4.98 -3.39 5.60
CA VAL A 174 4.11 -4.04 6.57
C VAL A 174 4.90 -4.36 7.81
N GLU A 175 4.40 -3.93 8.96
CA GLU A 175 4.96 -4.23 10.27
C GLU A 175 3.99 -5.09 11.06
N VAL A 176 4.53 -6.10 11.74
CA VAL A 176 3.82 -7.01 12.63
C VAL A 176 4.48 -6.95 13.98
N VAL A 177 3.71 -6.68 15.03
CA VAL A 177 4.17 -6.82 16.42
C VAL A 177 3.40 -7.98 17.04
N GLY A 178 4.12 -8.94 17.62
CA GLY A 178 3.50 -10.11 18.21
C GLY A 178 4.51 -11.04 18.86
N TYR A 179 4.09 -12.28 19.14
CA TYR A 179 4.96 -13.30 19.73
C TYR A 179 5.40 -14.30 18.68
N LYS A 180 6.69 -14.64 18.73
CA LYS A 180 7.32 -15.63 17.85
C LYS A 180 8.51 -16.26 18.57
N ASP A 181 8.60 -17.58 18.52
CA ASP A 181 9.66 -18.36 19.19
C ASP A 181 9.72 -18.07 20.71
N GLY A 182 8.56 -17.87 21.35
CA GLY A 182 8.44 -17.63 22.79
C GLY A 182 8.80 -16.21 23.28
N GLY A 183 9.11 -15.27 22.37
CA GLY A 183 9.41 -13.88 22.70
C GLY A 183 8.60 -12.88 21.88
N LYS A 184 8.47 -11.64 22.39
CA LYS A 184 7.84 -10.55 21.64
C LYS A 184 8.82 -10.05 20.57
N LYS A 185 8.33 -9.89 19.35
CA LYS A 185 9.12 -9.53 18.17
C LYS A 185 8.38 -8.54 17.28
N GLN A 186 9.16 -7.80 16.51
CA GLN A 186 8.72 -6.97 15.41
C GLN A 186 9.18 -7.59 14.10
N GLY A 187 8.24 -7.95 13.23
CA GLY A 187 8.49 -8.37 11.86
C GLY A 187 8.25 -7.21 10.90
N ILE A 188 9.17 -6.96 9.98
CA ILE A 188 9.02 -5.95 8.92
C ILE A 188 9.13 -6.64 7.57
N ILE A 189 8.13 -6.47 6.71
CA ILE A 189 8.07 -6.98 5.35
C ILE A 189 7.89 -5.79 4.41
N TYR A 190 8.71 -5.72 3.37
CA TYR A 190 8.58 -4.70 2.33
C TYR A 190 9.02 -5.25 0.98
N HIS A 191 8.82 -4.47 -0.08
CA HIS A 191 9.37 -4.81 -1.39
C HIS A 191 10.23 -3.69 -1.96
N THR A 192 11.09 -4.05 -2.91
CA THR A 192 11.80 -3.11 -3.77
C THR A 192 11.55 -3.47 -5.23
N HIS A 193 11.64 -2.49 -6.10
CA HIS A 193 11.53 -2.65 -7.54
C HIS A 193 12.57 -1.77 -8.25
N PRO A 194 12.81 -1.96 -9.55
CA PRO A 194 13.75 -1.14 -10.30
C PRO A 194 13.40 0.35 -10.26
N ALA A 195 14.42 1.20 -10.29
CA ALA A 195 14.27 2.64 -10.19
C ALA A 195 13.52 3.21 -11.41
N SER A 196 12.89 4.36 -11.22
CA SER A 196 12.15 5.06 -12.27
C SER A 196 13.01 5.94 -13.18
N ASP A 197 14.34 5.87 -13.05
CA ASP A 197 15.32 6.83 -13.61
C ASP A 197 15.78 6.52 -15.03
N GLY A 198 15.25 5.47 -15.67
CA GLY A 198 15.71 5.05 -17.00
C GLY A 198 16.77 3.95 -17.00
N SER A 199 17.29 3.56 -15.82
CA SER A 199 18.33 2.54 -15.74
C SER A 199 17.87 1.13 -16.10
N VAL A 200 16.57 0.84 -15.98
CA VAL A 200 15.98 -0.45 -16.32
C VAL A 200 14.80 -0.27 -17.27
N GLU A 201 14.89 -0.91 -18.43
CA GLU A 201 13.90 -0.77 -19.50
C GLU A 201 12.47 -1.10 -19.03
N GLY A 202 11.56 -0.17 -19.32
CA GLY A 202 10.15 -0.25 -19.03
C GLY A 202 9.78 0.11 -17.58
N TRP A 203 10.72 0.50 -16.72
CA TRP A 203 10.45 1.01 -15.38
C TRP A 203 10.44 2.54 -15.29
N GLU A 204 10.63 3.25 -16.39
CA GLU A 204 10.86 4.69 -16.41
C GLU A 204 9.62 5.49 -16.00
N GLY A 205 9.85 6.51 -15.17
CA GLY A 205 8.83 7.45 -14.69
C GLY A 205 7.61 6.73 -14.13
N LEU A 206 6.42 7.08 -14.64
CA LEU A 206 5.14 6.54 -14.17
C LEU A 206 5.04 5.01 -14.25
N ARG A 207 5.82 4.36 -15.13
CA ARG A 207 5.82 2.89 -15.25
C ARG A 207 6.29 2.20 -13.98
N ALA A 208 7.18 2.82 -13.20
CA ALA A 208 7.58 2.27 -11.90
C ALA A 208 6.38 2.10 -10.96
N TYR A 209 5.50 3.11 -10.87
CA TYR A 209 4.29 3.00 -10.06
C TYR A 209 3.29 1.99 -10.67
N THR A 210 2.97 2.12 -11.95
CA THR A 210 1.91 1.30 -12.56
C THR A 210 2.29 -0.17 -12.68
N ARG A 211 3.58 -0.52 -12.81
CA ARG A 211 4.05 -1.91 -12.79
C ARG A 211 3.84 -2.57 -11.43
N ASN A 212 3.99 -1.86 -10.31
CA ASN A 212 3.70 -2.41 -8.99
C ASN A 212 2.21 -2.71 -8.75
N VAL A 213 1.32 -2.19 -9.61
CA VAL A 213 -0.12 -2.52 -9.59
C VAL A 213 -0.44 -3.59 -10.65
N GLY A 214 0.04 -3.40 -11.88
CA GLY A 214 -0.27 -4.27 -13.01
C GLY A 214 0.39 -5.64 -12.93
N ILE A 215 1.60 -5.75 -12.38
CA ILE A 215 2.31 -7.04 -12.27
C ILE A 215 1.60 -7.98 -11.29
N PRO A 216 1.26 -7.59 -10.04
CA PRO A 216 0.49 -8.46 -9.14
C PRO A 216 -0.84 -8.91 -9.74
N LEU A 217 -1.56 -8.01 -10.42
CA LEU A 217 -2.80 -8.34 -11.13
C LEU A 217 -2.57 -9.41 -12.20
N ALA A 218 -1.56 -9.24 -13.05
CA ALA A 218 -1.23 -10.20 -14.11
C ALA A 218 -0.82 -11.56 -13.54
N ILE A 219 -0.04 -11.58 -12.44
CA ILE A 219 0.34 -12.82 -11.75
C ILE A 219 -0.91 -13.53 -11.22
N ALA A 220 -1.80 -12.81 -10.53
CA ALA A 220 -3.03 -13.40 -10.00
C ALA A 220 -3.91 -13.99 -11.12
N ALA A 221 -4.09 -13.26 -12.23
CA ALA A 221 -4.82 -13.75 -13.40
C ALA A 221 -4.17 -15.01 -14.01
N GLU A 222 -2.85 -15.04 -14.12
CA GLU A 222 -2.10 -16.20 -14.61
C GLU A 222 -2.26 -17.42 -13.68
N GLN A 223 -2.20 -17.23 -12.35
CA GLN A 223 -2.38 -18.32 -11.39
C GLN A 223 -3.81 -18.85 -11.39
N LEU A 224 -4.81 -17.98 -11.53
CA LEU A 224 -6.21 -18.39 -11.72
C LEU A 224 -6.37 -19.26 -12.97
N ALA A 225 -5.81 -18.82 -14.11
CA ALA A 225 -5.88 -19.57 -15.37
C ALA A 225 -5.18 -20.94 -15.30
N LYS A 226 -4.14 -21.07 -14.47
CA LYS A 226 -3.43 -22.34 -14.21
C LYS A 226 -4.14 -23.25 -13.20
N GLY A 227 -5.20 -22.78 -12.55
CA GLY A 227 -5.86 -23.50 -11.46
C GLY A 227 -5.10 -23.49 -10.14
N ASN A 228 -4.11 -22.61 -9.98
CA ASN A 228 -3.33 -22.45 -8.75
C ASN A 228 -4.06 -21.52 -7.75
N VAL A 229 -5.33 -21.83 -7.47
CA VAL A 229 -6.19 -21.10 -6.52
C VAL A 229 -6.82 -22.09 -5.54
N LYS A 230 -6.87 -21.73 -4.25
CA LYS A 230 -7.30 -22.67 -3.18
C LYS A 230 -8.82 -22.90 -3.12
N GLY A 231 -9.61 -22.14 -3.87
CA GLY A 231 -11.07 -22.22 -3.79
C GLY A 231 -11.80 -21.53 -4.95
N THR A 232 -13.12 -21.50 -4.84
CA THR A 232 -14.02 -20.82 -5.78
C THR A 232 -14.89 -19.81 -5.03
N GLY A 233 -15.37 -18.77 -5.73
CA GLY A 233 -16.17 -17.69 -5.14
C GLY A 233 -15.40 -16.37 -5.09
N ILE A 234 -15.83 -15.47 -4.19
CA ILE A 234 -15.16 -14.19 -3.94
C ILE A 234 -14.10 -14.43 -2.88
N LEU A 235 -12.84 -14.40 -3.29
CA LEU A 235 -11.68 -14.66 -2.43
C LEU A 235 -10.81 -13.42 -2.32
N ILE A 236 -10.28 -13.20 -1.13
CA ILE A 236 -9.17 -12.26 -0.91
C ILE A 236 -7.85 -12.95 -1.25
N PRO A 237 -6.78 -12.21 -1.59
CA PRO A 237 -5.49 -12.81 -1.96
C PRO A 237 -4.94 -13.81 -0.93
N GLU A 238 -5.15 -13.54 0.35
CA GLU A 238 -4.72 -14.37 1.49
C GLU A 238 -5.36 -15.76 1.48
N ASP A 239 -6.61 -15.85 1.01
CA ASP A 239 -7.36 -17.11 0.88
C ASP A 239 -7.17 -17.75 -0.50
N ALA A 240 -6.89 -16.94 -1.53
CA ALA A 240 -6.82 -17.39 -2.91
C ALA A 240 -5.50 -18.08 -3.25
N PHE A 241 -4.36 -17.56 -2.78
CA PHE A 241 -3.04 -17.94 -3.27
C PHE A 241 -2.08 -18.31 -2.14
N GLU A 242 -1.09 -19.17 -2.46
CA GLU A 242 0.08 -19.31 -1.59
C GLU A 242 1.03 -18.11 -1.81
N PRO A 243 1.39 -17.34 -0.77
CA PRO A 243 2.23 -16.14 -0.93
C PRO A 243 3.56 -16.42 -1.64
N GLU A 244 4.20 -17.56 -1.38
CA GLU A 244 5.48 -17.95 -1.96
C GLU A 244 5.42 -18.08 -3.48
N LEU A 245 4.29 -18.58 -4.00
CA LEU A 245 4.04 -18.68 -5.44
C LEU A 245 4.04 -17.28 -6.07
N ILE A 246 3.35 -16.33 -5.42
CA ILE A 246 3.25 -14.95 -5.88
C ILE A 246 4.60 -14.26 -5.78
N PHE A 247 5.31 -14.41 -4.66
CA PHE A 247 6.62 -13.78 -4.44
C PHE A 247 7.67 -14.25 -5.43
N LYS A 248 7.68 -15.55 -5.76
CA LYS A 248 8.56 -16.09 -6.80
C LYS A 248 8.25 -15.48 -8.17
N GLU A 249 6.98 -15.27 -8.50
CA GLU A 249 6.60 -14.65 -9.78
C GLU A 249 6.87 -13.13 -9.80
N LEU A 250 6.79 -12.45 -8.66
CA LEU A 250 7.21 -11.06 -8.50
C LEU A 250 8.73 -10.93 -8.71
N GLU A 251 9.52 -11.81 -8.11
CA GLU A 251 10.98 -11.82 -8.22
C GLU A 251 11.43 -11.98 -9.68
N ARG A 252 10.77 -12.87 -10.43
CA ARG A 252 11.01 -13.06 -11.88
C ARG A 252 10.75 -11.80 -12.71
N ARG A 253 10.00 -10.83 -12.19
CA ARG A 253 9.66 -9.56 -12.82
C ARG A 253 10.39 -8.38 -12.18
N GLY A 254 11.37 -8.65 -11.32
CA GLY A 254 12.23 -7.64 -10.70
C GLY A 254 11.66 -6.99 -9.43
N ILE A 255 10.53 -7.49 -8.90
CA ILE A 255 9.99 -7.02 -7.62
C ILE A 255 10.44 -7.99 -6.53
N TYR A 256 11.26 -7.51 -5.61
CA TYR A 256 11.90 -8.34 -4.58
C TYR A 256 11.26 -8.08 -3.22
N MET A 257 10.82 -9.15 -2.56
CA MET A 257 10.31 -9.10 -1.19
C MET A 257 11.47 -9.21 -0.19
N HIS A 258 11.39 -8.43 0.88
CA HIS A 258 12.36 -8.40 1.98
C HIS A 258 11.63 -8.60 3.30
N GLU A 259 12.29 -9.29 4.23
CA GLU A 259 11.76 -9.58 5.56
C GLU A 259 12.86 -9.43 6.61
N SER A 260 12.54 -8.82 7.76
CA SER A 260 13.42 -8.79 8.93
C SER A 260 12.63 -8.99 10.21
N TRP A 261 13.28 -9.53 11.25
CA TRP A 261 12.68 -9.74 12.56
C TRP A 261 13.62 -9.23 13.66
N ASN A 262 13.08 -8.39 14.53
CA ASN A 262 13.79 -7.82 15.67
C ASN A 262 13.11 -8.26 16.97
N ASN A 263 13.88 -8.45 18.04
CA ASN A 263 13.30 -8.64 19.38
C ASN A 263 12.79 -7.30 19.90
N LEU A 264 11.68 -7.33 20.65
CA LEU A 264 11.08 -6.18 21.34
C LEU A 264 11.19 -6.33 22.86
#